data_AF-A0A2M9E7N7-F1
#
_entry.id   AF-A0A2M9E7N7-F1
#
_cell.length_a   1.000
_cell.length_b   1.000
_cell.length_c   1.000
_cell.angle_alpha   90.00
_cell.angle_beta   90.00
_cell.angle_gamma   90.00
#
_symmetry.space_group_name_H-M   'P 1'
#
loop_
_entity.id
_entity.type
_entity.pdbx_description
1 polymer ?
#
loop_
_entity_poly.entity_id
_entity_poly.type
_entity_poly.pdbx_seq_one_letter_code
_entity_poly.pdbx_strand_id
1 'polypeptide(L)' 'MAFIMSAFLVVFNTGVDSGWPLRTLRAYALAWPLAFVSLLSIRPLVLKLVAWTTQA' A
#
# COMPACT_ATOMS: atom_id res chain seq x y z
N MET A 1 -7.21 -4.84 -7.72
CA MET A 1 -7.29 -4.67 -6.26
C MET A 1 -6.81 -3.30 -5.79
N ALA A 2 -5.55 -2.91 -6.05
CA ALA A 2 -4.98 -1.63 -5.59
C ALA A 2 -5.75 -0.38 -6.08
N PHE A 3 -6.19 -0.35 -7.35
CA PHE A 3 -7.00 0.75 -7.88
C PHE A 3 -8.32 0.95 -7.13
N ILE A 4 -9.00 -0.15 -6.77
CA ILE A 4 -10.25 -0.11 -5.99
C ILE A 4 -9.98 0.46 -4.60
N MET A 5 -8.92 0.01 -3.92
CA MET A 5 -8.56 0.52 -2.59
C MET A 5 -8.13 2.00 -2.62
N SER A 6 -7.38 2.43 -3.64
CA SER A 6 -7.04 3.84 -3.85
C SER A 6 -8.30 4.68 -4.11
N ALA A 7 -9.28 4.15 -4.84
CA ALA A 7 -10.57 4.80 -5.05
C ALA A 7 -11.35 4.98 -3.75
N PHE A 8 -11.49 3.91 -2.96
CA PHE A 8 -12.15 3.95 -1.66
C PHE A 8 -11.48 4.90 -0.67
N LEU A 9 -10.15 4.89 -0.58
CA LEU A 9 -9.40 5.79 0.29
C LEU A 9 -9.63 7.27 -0.06
N VAL A 10 -9.66 7.61 -1.34
CA VAL A 10 -9.91 8.99 -1.79
C VAL A 10 -11.36 9.41 -1.52
N VAL A 11 -12.34 8.52 -1.73
CA VAL A 11 -13.75 8.78 -1.35
C VAL A 11 -13.86 9.03 0.15
N PHE A 12 -13.25 8.17 0.98
CA PHE A 12 -13.34 8.28 2.44
C PHE A 12 -12.63 9.51 2.99
N ASN A 13 -11.49 9.88 2.41
CA ASN A 13 -10.64 10.96 2.93
C ASN A 13 -11.03 12.34 2.38
N THR A 14 -11.55 12.42 1.15
CA THR A 14 -11.85 13.70 0.47
C THR A 14 -13.25 13.83 -0.10
N GLY A 15 -14.11 12.80 0.02
CA GLY A 15 -15.43 12.79 -0.59
C GLY A 15 -15.41 12.55 -2.12
N VAL A 16 -16.59 12.56 -2.73
CA VAL A 16 -16.76 12.46 -4.19
C VAL A 16 -16.86 13.87 -4.75
N ASP A 17 -15.76 14.35 -5.32
CA ASP A 17 -15.63 15.70 -5.86
C ASP A 17 -15.06 15.67 -7.29
N SER A 18 -15.11 16.78 -8.02
CA SER A 18 -14.67 16.82 -9.44
C SER A 18 -13.21 16.41 -9.67
N GLY A 19 -12.35 16.54 -8.64
CA GLY A 19 -10.95 16.09 -8.65
C GLY A 19 -10.73 14.62 -8.28
N TRP A 20 -11.79 13.87 -7.98
CA TRP A 20 -11.74 12.46 -7.56
C TRP A 20 -10.94 11.55 -8.51
N PRO A 21 -11.18 11.51 -9.84
CA PRO A 21 -10.46 10.60 -10.73
C PRO A 21 -8.96 10.90 -10.81
N LEU A 22 -8.56 12.18 -10.70
CA LEU A 22 -7.14 12.54 -10.72
C LEU A 22 -6.43 12.17 -9.40
N ARG A 23 -7.13 12.30 -8.26
CA ARG A 23 -6.60 11.91 -6.95
C ARG A 23 -6.46 10.41 -6.81
N THR A 24 -7.42 9.63 -7.31
CA THR A 24 -7.34 8.16 -7.30
C THR A 24 -6.20 7.65 -8.18
N LEU A 25 -5.97 8.26 -9.34
CA LEU A 25 -4.85 7.93 -10.21
C LEU A 25 -3.49 8.24 -9.53
N ARG A 26 -3.36 9.39 -8.88
CA ARG A 26 -2.17 9.75 -8.11
C ARG A 26 -1.94 8.80 -6.93
N ALA A 27 -2.98 8.49 -6.17
CA ALA A 27 -2.91 7.54 -5.06
C ALA A 27 -2.51 6.13 -5.53
N TYR A 28 -3.03 5.69 -6.68
CA TYR A 28 -2.64 4.43 -7.30
C TYR A 28 -1.16 4.43 -7.73
N ALA A 29 -0.70 5.52 -8.36
CA ALA A 29 0.70 5.66 -8.76
C ALA A 29 1.67 5.68 -7.56
N LEU A 30 1.26 6.26 -6.43
CA LEU A 30 2.02 6.26 -5.17
C LEU A 30 1.98 4.92 -4.44
N ALA A 31 0.90 4.14 -4.58
CA ALA A 31 0.76 2.86 -3.92
C ALA A 31 1.82 1.83 -4.37
N TRP A 32 2.25 1.89 -5.63
CA TRP A 32 3.27 1.00 -6.18
C TRP A 32 4.66 1.15 -5.54
N PRO A 33 5.30 2.34 -5.54
CA PRO A 33 6.58 2.53 -4.86
C PRO A 33 6.45 2.34 -3.35
N LEU A 34 5.33 2.72 -2.75
CA LEU A 34 5.10 2.52 -1.31
C LEU A 34 5.05 1.02 -0.95
N ALA A 35 4.33 0.22 -1.73
CA ALA A 35 4.28 -1.23 -1.53
C ALA A 35 5.65 -1.87 -1.71
N PHE A 36 6.42 -1.41 -2.69
CA PHE A 36 7.77 -1.92 -2.94
C PHE A 36 8.72 -1.61 -1.78
N VAL A 37 8.75 -0.36 -1.31
CA VAL A 37 9.57 0.05 -0.15
C VAL A 37 9.13 -0.72 1.10
N SER A 38 7.83 -0.82 1.34
CA SER A 38 7.28 -1.58 2.48
C SER A 38 7.73 -3.04 2.46
N LEU A 39 7.62 -3.74 1.33
CA LEU A 39 8.07 -5.13 1.19
C LEU A 39 9.58 -5.27 1.41
N LEU A 40 10.40 -4.36 0.87
CA LEU A 40 11.84 -4.38 1.07
C LEU A 40 12.22 -4.15 2.54
N SER A 41 11.54 -3.24 3.24
CA SER A 41 11.77 -2.98 4.67
C SER A 41 11.28 -4.13 5.56
N ILE A 42 10.18 -4.80 5.20
CA ILE A 42 9.61 -5.90 5.98
C ILE A 42 10.37 -7.21 5.77
N ARG A 43 10.95 -7.44 4.57
CA ARG A 43 11.73 -8.65 4.25
C ARG A 43 12.73 -9.06 5.34
N PRO A 44 13.63 -8.21 5.86
CA PRO A 44 14.58 -8.61 6.90
C PRO A 44 13.88 -9.01 8.20
N LEU A 45 12.75 -8.37 8.55
CA LEU A 45 11.97 -8.76 9.73
C LEU A 45 11.37 -10.15 9.57
N VAL A 46 10.77 -10.43 8.41
CA VAL A 46 10.20 -11.75 8.11
C VAL A 46 11.26 -12.83 8.19
N LEU A 47 12.47 -12.60 7.64
CA LEU A 47 13.56 -13.57 7.74
C LEU A 47 14.01 -13.82 9.18
N LYS A 48 14.07 -12.78 10.02
CA LYS A 48 14.39 -12.93 11.45
C LYS A 48 13.31 -13.72 12.20
N LEU A 49 12.04 -13.43 11.93
CA LEU A 49 10.90 -14.12 12.51
C LEU A 49 10.86 -15.59 12.08
N VAL A 50 11.08 -15.89 10.79
CA VAL A 50 11.15 -17.25 10.28
C VAL A 50 12.28 -18.01 10.95
N ALA A 51 13.50 -17.44 11.00
CA ALA A 51 14.65 -18.06 11.65
C ALA A 51 14.36 -18.41 13.12
N TRP A 52 13.69 -17.52 13.85
CA TRP A 52 13.26 -17.79 15.23
C TRP A 52 12.27 -18.95 15.33
N THR A 53 11.31 -19.04 14.42
CA THR A 53 10.30 -20.11 14.45
C THR A 53 10.82 -21.47 13.97
N THR A 54 11.84 -21.50 13.10
CA THR A 54 12.38 -22.75 12.55
C THR A 54 13.59 -23.29 13.32
N GLN A 55 14.21 -22.50 14.20
CA GLN A 55 15.33 -22.93 15.05
C GLN A 55 14.92 -23.19 16.52
N ALA A 56 13.61 -23.17 16.82
CA ALA A 56 13.03 -23.64 18.08
C ALA A 56 12.66 -25.13 17.98
#